data_AF-A0A5B9Q3A7-F1
#
_entry.id   AF-A0A5B9Q3A7-F1
#
_cell.length_a   1.000
_cell.length_b   1.000
_cell.length_c   1.000
_cell.angle_alpha   90.00
_cell.angle_beta   90.00
_cell.angle_gamma   90.00
#
_symmetry.space_group_name_H-M   'P 1'
#
loop_
_entity.id
_entity.type
_entity.pdbx_description
1 polymer ?
#
loop_
_entity_poly.entity_id
_entity_poly.type
_entity_poly.pdbx_seq_one_letter_code
_entity_poly.pdbx_strand_id
1 'polypeptide(L)'
;MKVLKLTVMNGPNQGRSLTVGCCETCLIGRGPQADFVVIDLRLSREHFFIDGSQGNWQVRDMNSRHGTYVNDQRIDEILLEQDDFIIAGDTKFLVSITDVPIKREHSSSVPPPHFDYGESTRRTWTRADS
;
A
#
# COMPACT_ATOMS: atom_id res chain seq x y z
N MET A 1 8.46 16.02 11.09
CA MET A 1 7.60 14.88 11.43
C MET A 1 8.23 13.70 10.75
N LYS A 2 8.58 12.67 11.50
CA LYS A 2 9.23 11.50 10.94
C LYS A 2 8.20 10.61 10.26
N VAL A 3 8.61 9.98 9.18
CA VAL A 3 7.86 8.91 8.51
C VAL A 3 8.76 7.71 8.34
N LEU A 4 8.14 6.54 8.28
CA LEU A 4 8.81 5.31 7.88
C LEU A 4 8.51 5.06 6.41
N LYS A 5 9.56 4.96 5.60
CA LYS A 5 9.45 4.51 4.22
C LYS A 5 9.86 3.04 4.15
N LEU A 6 8.95 2.20 3.67
CA LEU A 6 9.18 0.78 3.44
C LEU A 6 9.40 0.55 1.94
N THR A 7 10.59 0.14 1.53
CA THR A 7 10.95 -0.07 0.11
C THR A 7 11.11 -1.55 -0.20
N VAL A 8 10.44 -2.04 -1.23
CA VAL A 8 10.57 -3.43 -1.70
C VAL A 8 11.89 -3.59 -2.43
N MET A 9 12.79 -4.41 -1.89
CA MET A 9 14.13 -4.61 -2.43
C MET A 9 14.21 -5.69 -3.51
N ASN A 10 13.31 -6.67 -3.49
CA ASN A 10 13.32 -7.80 -4.41
C ASN A 10 11.89 -8.28 -4.75
N GLY A 11 11.81 -9.21 -5.70
CA GLY A 11 10.53 -9.76 -6.16
C GLY A 11 9.86 -8.90 -7.24
N PRO A 12 8.67 -9.29 -7.70
CA PRO A 12 7.99 -8.63 -8.82
C PRO A 12 7.53 -7.19 -8.50
N ASN A 13 7.56 -6.81 -7.23
CA ASN A 13 7.23 -5.47 -6.76
C ASN A 13 8.46 -4.62 -6.42
N GLN A 14 9.67 -5.06 -6.81
CA GLN A 14 10.92 -4.34 -6.55
C GLN A 14 10.83 -2.87 -6.97
N GLY A 15 11.26 -1.97 -6.09
CA GLY A 15 11.23 -0.52 -6.29
C GLY A 15 9.93 0.17 -5.85
N ARG A 16 8.86 -0.57 -5.56
CA ARG A 16 7.69 0.02 -4.90
C ARG A 16 8.04 0.39 -3.46
N SER A 17 7.50 1.52 -2.99
CA SER A 17 7.66 1.92 -1.60
C SER A 17 6.36 2.45 -1.01
N LEU A 18 6.14 2.16 0.27
CA LEU A 18 5.07 2.71 1.09
C LEU A 18 5.66 3.72 2.08
N THR A 19 4.91 4.77 2.42
CA THR A 19 5.28 5.69 3.50
C THR A 19 4.22 5.63 4.59
N VAL A 20 4.64 5.49 5.85
CA VAL A 20 3.79 5.38 7.03
C VAL A 20 4.11 6.54 7.97
N GLY A 21 3.12 7.39 8.24
CA GLY A 21 3.22 8.49 9.20
C GLY A 21 3.22 8.03 10.66
N CYS A 22 3.62 8.93 11.57
CA CYS A 22 3.66 8.72 13.02
C CYS A 22 2.29 8.67 13.73
N CYS A 23 1.20 8.60 12.97
CA CYS A 23 -0.16 8.44 13.48
C CYS A 23 -0.98 7.51 12.59
N GLU A 24 -0.28 6.75 11.75
CA GLU A 24 -0.88 5.87 10.76
C GLU A 24 -0.46 4.44 11.06
N THR A 25 -1.28 3.54 10.56
CA THR A 25 -1.00 2.13 10.58
C THR A 25 -1.19 1.57 9.18
N CYS A 26 -0.45 0.51 8.86
CA CYS A 26 -0.46 -0.07 7.53
C CYS A 26 -0.36 -1.59 7.61
N LEU A 27 -1.28 -2.27 6.94
CA LEU A 27 -1.28 -3.70 6.75
C LEU A 27 -0.57 -4.07 5.46
N ILE A 28 0.44 -4.95 5.55
CA ILE A 28 1.17 -5.46 4.40
C ILE A 28 0.78 -6.92 4.18
N GLY A 29 0.46 -7.25 2.93
CA GLY A 29 -0.11 -8.54 2.62
C GLY A 29 -0.23 -8.81 1.12
N ARG A 30 -0.57 -10.05 0.78
CA ARG A 30 -0.95 -10.48 -0.58
C ARG A 30 -2.43 -10.23 -0.87
N GLY A 31 -3.24 -10.10 0.18
CA GLY A 31 -4.69 -10.07 0.09
C GLY A 31 -5.22 -8.67 -0.24
N PRO A 32 -6.48 -8.58 -0.69
CA PRO A 32 -7.13 -7.30 -0.97
C PRO A 32 -7.43 -6.48 0.29
N GLN A 33 -7.27 -7.05 1.48
CA GLN A 33 -7.44 -6.36 2.76
C GLN A 33 -6.18 -5.59 3.19
N ALA A 34 -5.04 -5.83 2.53
CA ALA A 34 -3.80 -5.13 2.85
C ALA A 34 -3.77 -3.74 2.20
N ASP A 35 -3.34 -2.74 2.96
CA ASP A 35 -3.08 -1.38 2.45
C ASP A 35 -1.94 -1.40 1.41
N PHE A 36 -0.97 -2.29 1.62
CA PHE A 36 0.12 -2.50 0.68
C PHE A 36 0.14 -3.94 0.16
N VAL A 37 -0.45 -4.10 -1.03
CA VAL A 37 -0.55 -5.39 -1.70
C VAL A 37 0.76 -5.74 -2.40
N VAL A 38 1.36 -6.86 -1.97
CA VAL A 38 2.58 -7.45 -2.53
C VAL A 38 2.23 -8.78 -3.22
N ILE A 39 2.65 -8.91 -4.47
CA ILE A 39 2.47 -10.11 -5.27
C ILE A 39 3.58 -11.10 -4.92
N ASP A 40 3.33 -11.91 -3.89
CA ASP A 40 4.23 -12.99 -3.46
C ASP A 40 3.39 -14.15 -2.91
N LEU A 41 3.57 -15.35 -3.47
CA LEU A 41 2.79 -16.55 -3.12
C LEU A 41 3.09 -17.06 -1.70
N ARG A 42 4.29 -16.81 -1.17
CA ARG A 42 4.69 -17.16 0.20
C ARG A 42 4.28 -16.09 1.21
N LEU A 43 3.85 -14.92 0.73
CA LEU A 43 3.31 -13.87 1.59
C LEU A 43 1.83 -14.19 1.93
N SER A 44 1.46 -13.90 3.17
CA SER A 44 0.11 -14.17 3.70
C SER A 44 -0.84 -13.10 3.19
N ARG A 45 -2.15 -13.37 3.17
CA ARG A 45 -3.11 -12.33 2.75
C ARG A 45 -3.01 -11.07 3.63
N GLU A 46 -2.85 -11.30 4.92
CA GLU A 46 -2.52 -10.34 5.96
C GLU A 46 -1.26 -10.92 6.60
N HIS A 47 -0.09 -10.31 6.38
CA HIS A 47 1.19 -10.92 6.79
C HIS A 47 1.78 -10.21 7.99
N PHE A 48 2.01 -8.91 7.88
CA PHE A 48 2.50 -8.10 8.98
C PHE A 48 1.87 -6.72 8.94
N PHE A 49 1.86 -6.07 10.09
CA PHE A 49 1.29 -4.76 10.29
C PHE A 49 2.35 -3.82 10.86
N ILE A 50 2.39 -2.58 10.37
CA ILE A 50 3.24 -1.52 10.89
C ILE A 50 2.36 -0.53 11.65
N ASP A 51 2.71 -0.26 12.90
CA ASP A 51 2.07 0.72 13.76
C ASP A 51 3.04 1.89 14.02
N GLY A 52 2.69 3.08 13.53
CA GLY A 52 3.43 4.32 13.78
C GLY A 52 2.83 5.20 14.88
N SER A 53 1.71 4.80 15.50
CA SER A 53 0.84 5.68 16.30
C SER A 53 1.47 6.20 17.61
N GLN A 54 2.44 5.48 18.16
CA GLN A 54 3.07 5.81 19.44
C GLN A 54 4.35 6.65 19.27
N GLY A 55 4.59 7.21 18.09
CA GLY A 55 5.80 7.97 17.77
C GLY A 55 7.05 7.12 17.51
N ASN A 56 6.95 5.81 17.72
CA ASN A 56 7.88 4.78 17.26
C ASN A 56 7.18 3.93 16.20
N TRP A 57 7.96 3.28 15.34
CA TRP A 57 7.42 2.31 14.39
C TRP A 57 7.60 0.91 14.94
N GLN A 58 6.49 0.20 15.05
CA GLN A 58 6.47 -1.20 15.48
C GLN A 58 5.99 -2.06 14.32
N VAL A 59 6.62 -3.21 14.13
CA VAL A 59 6.12 -4.26 13.23
C VAL A 59 5.58 -5.41 14.05
N ARG A 60 4.42 -5.93 13.65
CA ARG A 60 3.78 -7.10 14.24
C ARG A 60 3.46 -8.13 13.16
N ASP A 61 3.82 -9.38 13.40
CA ASP A 61 3.40 -10.51 12.56
C ASP A 61 1.92 -10.81 12.81
N MET A 62 1.14 -10.95 11.73
CA MET A 62 -0.29 -11.26 11.79
C MET A 62 -0.53 -12.77 11.72
N ASN A 63 0.24 -13.53 12.49
CA ASN A 63 0.24 -14.98 12.52
C ASN A 63 0.43 -15.58 11.11
N SER A 64 1.45 -15.06 10.41
CA SER A 64 1.72 -15.39 9.03
C SER A 64 2.23 -16.84 8.89
N ARG A 65 2.02 -17.44 7.72
CA ARG A 65 2.36 -18.86 7.51
C ARG A 65 3.87 -19.13 7.57
N HIS A 66 4.67 -18.19 7.09
CA HIS A 66 6.12 -18.34 6.99
C HIS A 66 6.88 -17.53 8.06
N GLY A 67 6.17 -16.72 8.84
CA GLY A 67 6.74 -15.78 9.80
C GLY A 67 7.25 -14.50 9.13
N THR A 68 7.33 -13.45 9.94
CA THR A 68 8.02 -12.20 9.62
C THR A 68 9.41 -12.24 10.25
N TYR A 69 10.43 -11.84 9.50
CA TYR A 69 11.80 -11.76 9.98
C TYR A 69 12.29 -10.33 9.91
N VAL A 70 12.99 -9.86 10.94
CA VAL A 70 13.65 -8.56 10.96
C VAL A 70 15.13 -8.82 11.22
N ASN A 71 16.01 -8.35 10.34
CA ASN A 71 17.46 -8.61 10.41
C ASN A 71 17.78 -10.10 10.60
N ASP A 72 17.14 -10.96 9.79
CA ASP A 72 17.26 -12.43 9.83
C ASP A 72 16.74 -13.11 11.10
N GLN A 73 16.11 -12.38 12.02
CA GLN A 73 15.49 -12.94 13.23
C GLN A 73 13.97 -13.00 13.07
N ARG A 74 13.36 -14.17 13.33
CA ARG A 74 11.89 -14.31 13.35
C ARG A 74 11.32 -13.51 14.52
N ILE A 75 10.33 -12.67 14.25
CA ILE A 75 9.66 -11.84 15.26
C ILE A 75 8.16 -12.12 15.30
N ASP A 76 7.57 -11.87 16.45
CA ASP A 76 6.11 -11.70 16.60
C ASP A 76 5.78 -10.21 16.68
N GLU A 77 6.58 -9.44 17.41
CA GLU A 77 6.49 -7.98 17.49
C GLU A 77 7.87 -7.38 17.82
N ILE A 78 8.27 -6.33 17.12
CA ILE A 78 9.51 -5.59 17.41
C ILE A 78 9.42 -4.12 16.97
N LEU A 79 10.18 -3.24 17.63
CA LEU A 79 10.38 -1.87 17.15
C LEU A 79 11.32 -1.88 15.94
N LEU A 80 10.97 -1.13 14.91
CA LEU A 80 11.78 -0.93 13.72
C LEU A 80 12.72 0.25 13.90
N GLU A 81 13.96 0.05 13.47
CA GLU A 81 14.98 1.07 13.40
C GLU A 81 15.30 1.45 11.94
N GLN A 82 16.13 2.48 11.79
CA GLN A 82 16.57 2.91 10.47
C GLN A 82 17.47 1.85 9.83
N ASP A 83 17.30 1.62 8.53
CA ASP A 83 18.10 0.66 7.74
C ASP A 83 17.86 -0.81 8.10
N ASP A 84 16.77 -1.10 8.83
CA ASP A 84 16.32 -2.46 9.10
C ASP A 84 15.78 -3.16 7.86
N PHE A 85 15.97 -4.48 7.83
CA PHE A 85 15.43 -5.35 6.80
C PHE A 85 14.33 -6.24 7.32
N ILE A 86 13.13 -6.11 6.74
CA ILE A 86 12.00 -7.01 6.98
C ILE A 86 11.96 -8.03 5.86
N ILE A 87 11.85 -9.31 6.19
CA ILE A 87 11.66 -10.40 5.23
C ILE A 87 10.33 -11.07 5.53
N ALA A 88 9.49 -11.15 4.50
CA ALA A 88 8.19 -11.79 4.55
C ALA A 88 7.99 -12.59 3.27
N GLY A 89 7.80 -13.90 3.38
CA GLY A 89 7.78 -14.79 2.21
C GLY A 89 9.13 -14.84 1.52
N ASP A 90 9.18 -14.55 0.21
CA ASP A 90 10.43 -14.37 -0.55
C ASP A 90 10.77 -12.88 -0.74
N THR A 91 9.95 -11.98 -0.21
CA THR A 91 10.10 -10.53 -0.36
C THR A 91 10.85 -9.92 0.83
N LYS A 92 11.82 -9.05 0.51
CA LYS A 92 12.66 -8.27 1.41
C LYS A 92 12.30 -6.79 1.28
N PHE A 93 12.08 -6.16 2.41
CA PHE A 93 11.73 -4.76 2.54
C PHE A 93 12.82 -4.05 3.32
N LEU A 94 13.22 -2.88 2.85
CA LEU A 94 14.13 -1.97 3.53
C LEU A 94 13.33 -0.88 4.23
N VAL A 95 13.64 -0.67 5.51
CA VAL A 95 13.07 0.39 6.34
C VAL A 95 13.97 1.62 6.27
N SER A 96 13.40 2.77 5.95
CA SER A 96 14.09 4.05 5.98
C SER A 96 13.26 5.07 6.74
N ILE A 97 13.72 5.44 7.93
CA ILE A 97 13.08 6.47 8.74
C ILE A 97 13.64 7.82 8.30
N THR A 98 12.76 8.72 7.84
CA THR A 98 13.19 10.03 7.35
C THR A 98 12.27 11.13 7.88
N ASP A 99 12.82 12.31 8.12
CA ASP A 99 12.04 13.52 8.37
C ASP A 99 11.60 14.13 7.03
N VAL A 100 10.61 13.50 6.36
CA VAL A 100 10.02 14.12 5.17
C VAL A 100 8.99 15.19 5.56
N PRO A 101 8.95 16.33 4.85
CA PRO A 101 7.74 17.11 4.77
C PRO A 101 6.71 16.27 4.00
N ILE A 102 5.61 15.90 4.67
CA ILE A 102 4.56 15.07 4.09
C ILE A 102 3.91 15.85 2.93
N LYS A 103 4.37 15.65 1.69
CA LYS A 103 3.58 16.00 0.51
C LYS A 103 2.52 14.91 0.43
N ARG A 104 1.41 15.09 1.15
CA ARG A 104 0.24 14.24 1.00
C ARG A 104 -0.22 14.38 -0.44
N GLU A 105 0.24 13.49 -1.31
CA GLU A 105 -0.45 13.26 -2.57
C GLU A 105 -1.72 12.49 -2.22
N HIS A 106 -2.69 13.25 -1.68
CA HIS A 106 -4.08 12.85 -1.76
C HIS A 106 -4.31 12.50 -3.23
N SER A 107 -4.62 11.23 -3.47
CA SER A 107 -5.34 10.77 -4.64
C SER A 107 -6.70 11.45 -4.68
N SER A 108 -6.71 12.73 -5.02
CA SER A 108 -7.87 13.53 -5.33
C SER A 108 -7.70 13.95 -6.79
N SER A 109 -8.03 13.06 -7.72
CA SER A 109 -8.53 13.42 -9.06
C SER A 109 -8.76 12.16 -9.91
N VAL A 110 -9.93 11.53 -9.78
CA VAL A 110 -10.74 11.15 -10.95
C VAL A 110 -12.21 11.23 -10.51
N PRO A 111 -12.98 12.30 -10.83
CA PRO A 111 -14.43 12.17 -10.80
C PRO A 111 -14.84 11.09 -11.82
N PRO A 112 -15.85 10.26 -11.53
CA PRO A 112 -16.36 9.31 -12.51
C PRO A 112 -16.69 10.06 -13.80
N PRO A 113 -16.45 9.49 -15.00
CA PRO A 113 -16.90 10.13 -16.23
C PRO A 113 -18.41 10.34 -16.11
N HIS A 114 -18.82 11.60 -16.10
CA HIS A 114 -20.21 11.97 -16.25
C HIS A 114 -20.60 11.51 -17.66
N PHE A 115 -21.24 10.35 -17.76
CA PHE A 115 -21.83 9.89 -19.00
C PHE A 115 -23.01 10.82 -19.26
N ASP A 116 -22.76 11.87 -20.03
CA ASP A 116 -23.78 12.68 -20.66
C ASP A 116 -24.58 11.75 -21.57
N TYR A 117 -25.69 11.20 -21.07
CA TYR A 117 -26.73 10.63 -21.91
C TYR A 117 -27.37 11.80 -22.65
N GLY A 118 -26.68 12.26 -23.69
CA GLY A 118 -27.18 13.24 -24.64
C GLY A 118 -28.53 12.77 -25.17
N GLU A 119 -29.52 13.63 -24.96
CA GLU A 119 -30.87 13.53 -25.49
C GLU A 119 -30.85 13.07 -26.95
N SER A 120 -31.47 11.93 -27.19
CA SER A 120 -31.77 11.46 -28.54
C SER A 120 -32.68 12.49 -29.21
N THR A 121 -32.08 13.18 -30.17
CA THR A 121 -32.68 14.17 -31.04
C THR A 121 -33.99 13.68 -31.64
N ARG A 122 -35.11 14.26 -31.20
CA ARG A 122 -36.31 14.37 -32.05
C ARG A 122 -35.93 15.18 -33.28
N ARG A 123 -35.94 14.57 -34.46
CA ARG A 123 -36.20 15.21 -35.78
C ARG A 123 -36.17 14.16 -36.88
N THR A 124 -37.32 13.54 -37.15
CA THR A 124 -37.61 12.98 -38.49
C THR A 124 -38.24 14.10 -39.31
N TRP A 125 -37.47 14.67 -40.23
CA TRP A 125 -38.00 15.43 -41.35
C TRP A 125 -38.05 14.51 -42.56
N THR A 126 -39.25 14.22 -43.06
CA THR A 126 -39.43 14.00 -44.51
C THR A 126 -40.70 14.69 -44.96
N ARG A 127 -40.50 15.52 -45.98
CA ARG A 127 -41.37 16.50 -46.60
C ARG A 127 -42.41 15.78 -47.48
N ALA A 128 -43.58 16.39 -47.59
CA ALA A 128 -44.60 16.09 -48.60
C ALA A 128 -44.04 16.20 -50.03
N ASP A 129 -44.54 15.36 -50.96
CA ASP A 129 -45.15 15.80 -52.23
C ASP A 129 -45.81 14.62 -52.97
N SER A 130 -47.13 14.70 -53.21
CA SER A 130 -47.87 14.30 -54.44
C SER A 130 -49.37 14.46 -54.21
#